data_AF-A0A0G8BVD6-F1
#
_entry.id   AF-A0A0G8BVD6-F1
#
_cell.length_a   1.000
_cell.length_b   1.000
_cell.length_c   1.000
_cell.angle_alpha   90.00
_cell.angle_beta   90.00
_cell.angle_gamma   90.00
#
_symmetry.space_group_name_H-M   'P 1'
#
loop_
_entity.id
_entity.type
_entity.pdbx_description
1 polymer ?
#
loop_
_entity_poly.entity_id
_entity_poly.type
_entity_poly.pdbx_seq_one_letter_code
_entity_poly.pdbx_strand_id
1 'polypeptide(L)'
;MYFKLLKKNLAIIIAFLLLLLTGCEIPEEYVERNVKKHLENYGIKNYNILSAKNDGERGISKSGYVEIYKPYHVNLTLAFDQETNQFIPDKSDDVYLKLFKEAYIQQHPELIKVSNQIIGKYHLMDTSLKNDYLDFNIEKDQKIRLIDDLRKKEKIDTNSLLPSLTKDENESLYPLNNESVINFHYKFNVYENNNTIPKASDILNDFKESKVLGEGKYFLNIQVVSYKQDSVTYLGEDYPENNILFVVGKDGEFRDIRTLKRTGWRKYTVVPFP
;
A
#
# COMPACT_ATOMS: atom_id res chain seq x y z
N MET A 1 -22.64 50.63 23.27
CA MET A 1 -22.17 49.51 24.11
C MET A 1 -22.54 48.13 23.55
N TYR A 2 -23.73 47.96 22.96
CA TYR A 2 -24.21 46.69 22.37
C TYR A 2 -23.37 46.12 21.20
N PHE A 3 -22.83 46.97 20.33
CA PHE A 3 -22.00 46.52 19.19
C PHE A 3 -20.67 45.85 19.58
N LYS A 4 -20.09 46.20 20.75
CA LYS A 4 -18.87 45.56 21.26
C LYS A 4 -19.15 44.17 21.85
N LEU A 5 -20.31 43.97 22.49
CA LEU A 5 -20.72 42.65 23.00
C LEU A 5 -21.02 41.68 21.85
N LEU A 6 -21.69 42.15 20.79
CA LEU A 6 -22.04 41.31 19.64
C LEU A 6 -20.79 40.81 18.88
N LYS A 7 -19.78 41.68 18.67
CA LYS A 7 -18.51 41.32 18.04
C LYS A 7 -17.70 40.31 18.87
N LYS A 8 -17.73 40.43 20.20
CA LYS A 8 -17.00 39.51 21.10
C LYS A 8 -17.62 38.11 21.09
N ASN A 9 -18.95 38.02 21.07
CA ASN A 9 -19.66 36.74 20.99
C ASN A 9 -19.53 36.07 19.61
N LEU A 10 -19.52 36.85 18.53
CA LEU A 10 -19.30 36.32 17.18
C LEU A 10 -17.88 35.77 17.00
N ALA A 11 -16.87 36.44 17.56
CA ALA A 11 -15.48 35.96 17.53
C ALA A 11 -15.31 34.64 18.31
N ILE A 12 -16.01 34.47 19.44
CA ILE A 12 -16.01 33.23 20.22
C ILE A 12 -16.69 32.10 19.44
N ILE A 13 -17.81 32.38 18.78
CA ILE A 13 -18.53 31.39 17.95
C ILE A 13 -17.69 30.96 16.75
N ILE A 14 -17.01 31.91 16.08
CA ILE A 14 -16.09 31.61 14.96
C ILE A 14 -14.89 30.80 15.44
N ALA A 15 -14.31 31.12 16.60
CA ALA A 15 -13.21 30.34 17.18
C ALA A 15 -13.66 28.92 17.57
N PHE A 16 -14.88 28.76 18.10
CA PHE A 16 -15.46 27.46 18.44
C PHE A 16 -15.79 26.64 17.19
N LEU A 17 -16.31 27.27 16.12
CA LEU A 17 -16.54 26.63 14.83
C LEU A 17 -15.22 26.23 14.14
N LEU A 18 -14.17 27.05 14.24
CA LEU A 18 -12.84 26.71 13.73
C LEU A 18 -12.22 25.52 14.49
N LEU A 19 -12.44 25.42 15.81
CA LEU A 19 -12.05 24.26 16.62
C LEU A 19 -12.80 22.97 16.24
N LEU A 20 -14.02 23.09 15.70
CA LEU A 20 -14.84 21.95 15.26
C LEU A 20 -14.51 21.49 13.82
N LEU A 21 -13.76 22.28 13.04
CA LEU A 21 -13.50 22.04 11.61
C LEU A 21 -12.15 21.38 11.31
N THR A 22 -11.24 21.30 12.28
CA THR A 22 -10.06 20.44 12.17
C THR A 22 -10.47 19.04 12.62
N GLY A 23 -10.31 18.01 11.79
CA GLY A 23 -10.22 16.64 12.34
C GLY A 23 -9.21 16.70 13.48
N CYS A 24 -9.66 16.44 14.71
CA CYS A 24 -8.99 16.99 15.89
C CYS A 24 -7.59 16.38 16.01
N GLU A 25 -6.57 17.20 15.74
CA GLU A 25 -5.22 16.88 16.19
C GLU A 25 -5.27 16.69 17.70
N ILE A 26 -4.77 15.55 18.15
CA ILE A 26 -4.68 15.22 19.58
C ILE A 26 -3.21 15.14 19.97
N PRO A 27 -2.87 15.39 21.24
CA PRO A 27 -1.52 15.15 21.72
C PRO A 27 -1.08 13.69 21.49
N GLU A 28 0.19 13.49 21.12
CA GLU A 28 0.73 12.17 20.78
C GLU A 28 0.68 11.16 21.95
N GLU A 29 0.73 11.66 23.19
CA GLU A 29 0.59 10.86 24.42
C GLU A 29 -0.69 10.01 24.45
N TYR A 30 -1.74 10.43 23.73
CA TYR A 30 -2.99 9.68 23.63
C TYR A 30 -2.87 8.39 22.83
N VAL A 31 -1.85 8.27 21.96
CA VAL A 31 -1.59 7.07 21.14
C VAL A 31 -0.27 6.39 21.49
N GLU A 32 0.64 7.06 22.20
CA GLU A 32 2.01 6.60 22.47
C GLU A 32 2.07 5.17 23.03
N ARG A 33 1.29 4.88 24.08
CA ARG A 33 1.27 3.54 24.68
C ARG A 33 0.80 2.47 23.70
N ASN A 34 -0.19 2.78 22.87
CA ASN A 34 -0.78 1.84 21.93
C ASN A 34 0.16 1.57 20.76
N VAL A 35 0.77 2.64 20.22
CA VAL A 35 1.82 2.57 19.19
C VAL A 35 2.99 1.72 19.70
N LYS A 36 3.50 2.03 20.91
CA LYS A 36 4.60 1.29 21.51
C LYS A 36 4.29 -0.20 21.62
N LYS A 37 3.17 -0.55 22.25
CA LYS A 37 2.76 -1.95 22.42
C LYS A 37 2.59 -2.66 21.08
N HIS A 38 2.05 -1.98 20.08
CA HIS A 38 1.85 -2.56 18.75
C HIS A 38 3.19 -2.83 18.05
N LEU A 39 4.09 -1.85 18.01
CA LEU A 39 5.40 -1.95 17.36
C LEU A 39 6.37 -2.91 18.06
N GLU A 40 6.27 -3.06 19.38
CA GLU A 40 7.02 -4.06 20.14
C GLU A 40 6.71 -5.51 19.69
N ASN A 41 5.49 -5.78 19.20
CA ASN A 41 5.14 -7.09 18.63
C ASN A 41 5.94 -7.42 17.36
N TYR A 42 6.53 -6.42 16.70
CA TYR A 42 7.40 -6.56 15.53
C TYR A 42 8.88 -6.41 15.88
N GLY A 43 9.22 -6.19 17.16
CA GLY A 43 10.59 -5.93 17.61
C GLY A 43 11.08 -4.51 17.30
N ILE A 44 10.19 -3.60 16.90
CA ILE A 44 10.56 -2.23 16.51
C ILE A 44 10.64 -1.34 17.75
N LYS A 45 11.82 -0.74 17.94
CA LYS A 45 12.11 0.18 19.06
C LYS A 45 12.52 1.57 18.63
N ASN A 46 12.89 1.75 17.36
CA ASN A 46 13.42 3.01 16.84
C ASN A 46 12.41 3.64 15.88
N TYR A 47 11.53 4.45 16.47
CA TYR A 47 10.46 5.15 15.76
C TYR A 47 10.15 6.48 16.45
N ASN A 48 9.52 7.40 15.72
CA ASN A 48 8.94 8.64 16.22
C ASN A 48 7.45 8.67 15.87
N ILE A 49 6.65 9.18 16.80
CA ILE A 49 5.26 9.57 16.50
C ILE A 49 5.36 11.00 15.95
N LEU A 50 4.86 11.21 14.75
CA LEU A 50 4.95 12.50 14.05
C LEU A 50 3.75 13.39 14.36
N SER A 51 2.60 12.77 14.56
CA SER A 51 1.35 13.42 14.95
C SER A 51 0.32 12.37 15.36
N ALA A 52 -0.74 12.83 16.01
CA ALA A 52 -1.90 12.00 16.30
C ALA A 52 -3.19 12.76 15.96
N LYS A 53 -4.19 12.02 15.50
CA LYS A 53 -5.53 12.56 15.17
C LYS A 53 -6.60 11.66 15.75
N ASN A 54 -7.80 12.20 15.94
CA ASN A 54 -9.00 11.39 16.13
C ASN A 54 -10.08 11.77 15.11
N ASP A 55 -11.05 10.89 14.94
CA ASP A 55 -12.20 11.10 14.06
C ASP A 55 -13.27 12.03 14.70
N GLY A 56 -12.89 12.87 15.68
CA GLY A 56 -13.76 13.78 16.42
C GLY A 56 -14.51 13.15 17.62
N GLU A 57 -15.40 13.92 18.27
CA GLU A 57 -16.19 13.46 19.44
C GLU A 57 -17.13 12.29 19.13
N ARG A 58 -17.55 12.14 17.87
CA ARG A 58 -18.36 11.01 17.38
C ARG A 58 -17.53 10.02 16.55
N GLY A 59 -16.22 10.21 16.55
CA GLY A 59 -15.27 9.32 15.92
C GLY A 59 -15.20 7.98 16.61
N ILE A 60 -14.85 6.94 15.85
CA ILE A 60 -14.63 5.58 16.39
C ILE A 60 -13.15 5.28 16.63
N SER A 61 -12.26 6.11 16.09
CA SER A 61 -10.82 5.86 16.17
C SER A 61 -9.97 7.09 16.41
N LYS A 62 -8.85 6.83 17.05
CA LYS A 62 -7.67 7.69 17.09
C LYS A 62 -6.53 7.02 16.34
N SER A 63 -5.71 7.81 15.66
CA SER A 63 -4.63 7.33 14.82
C SER A 63 -3.33 8.03 15.16
N GLY A 64 -2.25 7.25 15.24
CA GLY A 64 -0.88 7.76 15.29
C GLY A 64 -0.24 7.68 13.91
N TYR A 65 0.38 8.76 13.46
CA TYR A 65 1.25 8.77 12.30
C TYR A 65 2.67 8.55 12.78
N VAL A 66 3.31 7.47 12.35
CA VAL A 66 4.54 6.96 12.94
C VAL A 66 5.61 6.80 11.87
N GLU A 67 6.80 7.29 12.15
CA GLU A 67 8.00 7.10 11.33
C GLU A 67 8.90 6.07 12.01
N ILE A 68 9.15 4.94 11.37
CA ILE A 68 10.13 3.94 11.82
C ILE A 68 11.45 4.24 11.11
N TYR A 69 12.57 4.32 11.84
CA TYR A 69 13.89 4.53 11.23
C TYR A 69 14.66 3.23 10.97
N LYS A 70 14.45 2.22 11.81
CA LYS A 70 15.12 0.91 11.72
C LYS A 70 14.11 -0.24 11.92
N PRO A 71 14.28 -1.37 11.20
CA PRO A 71 15.40 -1.67 10.30
C PRO A 71 15.29 -1.03 8.91
N TYR A 72 14.12 -0.52 8.56
CA TYR A 72 13.85 0.17 7.31
C TYR A 72 13.06 1.45 7.58
N HIS A 73 13.33 2.50 6.80
CA HIS A 73 12.68 3.79 6.97
C HIS A 73 11.28 3.77 6.36
N VAL A 74 10.24 3.78 7.19
CA VAL A 74 8.83 3.72 6.72
C VAL A 74 7.92 4.63 7.53
N ASN A 75 6.90 5.17 6.87
CA ASN A 75 5.81 5.90 7.51
C ASN A 75 4.57 5.01 7.59
N LEU A 76 3.89 5.05 8.74
CA LEU A 76 2.74 4.24 9.08
C LEU A 76 1.61 5.11 9.64
N THR A 77 0.38 4.72 9.33
CA THR A 77 -0.81 5.12 10.09
C THR A 77 -1.25 3.94 10.94
N LEU A 78 -1.32 4.11 12.27
CA LEU A 78 -1.80 3.08 13.19
C LEU A 78 -3.06 3.60 13.89
N ALA A 79 -4.20 3.00 13.57
CA ALA A 79 -5.50 3.33 14.13
C ALA A 79 -5.85 2.42 15.31
N PHE A 80 -6.44 3.03 16.33
CA PHE A 80 -6.91 2.38 17.53
C PHE A 80 -8.33 2.85 17.84
N ASP A 81 -9.15 1.93 18.31
CA ASP A 81 -10.48 2.21 18.80
C ASP A 81 -10.42 3.20 19.96
N GLN A 82 -11.26 4.22 19.89
CA GLN A 82 -11.18 5.38 20.77
C GLN A 82 -11.57 5.05 22.22
N GLU A 83 -12.46 4.09 22.42
CA GLU A 83 -12.95 3.65 23.75
C GLU A 83 -12.07 2.55 24.33
N THR A 84 -11.81 1.51 23.54
CA THR A 84 -11.17 0.27 23.99
C THR A 84 -9.65 0.27 23.82
N ASN A 85 -9.09 1.22 23.06
CA ASN A 85 -7.69 1.26 22.67
C ASN A 85 -7.22 0.05 21.85
N GLN A 86 -8.14 -0.75 21.31
CA GLN A 86 -7.80 -1.91 20.48
C GLN A 86 -7.33 -1.46 19.10
N PHE A 87 -6.34 -2.15 18.55
CA PHE A 87 -5.85 -1.91 17.19
C PHE A 87 -6.94 -2.20 16.16
N ILE A 88 -7.08 -1.34 15.14
CA ILE A 88 -8.06 -1.49 14.04
C ILE A 88 -7.29 -1.81 12.76
N PRO A 89 -7.23 -3.08 12.33
CA PRO A 89 -6.47 -3.49 11.14
C PRO A 89 -6.89 -2.76 9.87
N ASP A 90 -8.19 -2.65 9.59
CA ASP A 90 -8.71 -2.10 8.33
C ASP A 90 -8.49 -0.57 8.17
N LYS A 91 -8.12 0.11 9.26
CA LYS A 91 -7.78 1.54 9.28
C LYS A 91 -6.29 1.80 9.49
N SER A 92 -5.48 0.73 9.54
CA SER A 92 -4.06 0.82 9.84
C SER A 92 -3.22 0.25 8.71
N ASP A 93 -2.01 0.77 8.58
CA ASP A 93 -0.99 0.14 7.75
C ASP A 93 -0.52 -1.19 8.39
N ASP A 94 -0.30 -2.21 7.56
CA ASP A 94 0.36 -3.44 8.00
C ASP A 94 1.87 -3.19 8.14
N VAL A 95 2.33 -3.16 9.39
CA VAL A 95 3.74 -2.88 9.74
C VAL A 95 4.71 -3.80 9.01
N TYR A 96 4.42 -5.11 8.96
CA TYR A 96 5.34 -6.06 8.35
C TYR A 96 5.40 -5.87 6.83
N LEU A 97 4.26 -5.69 6.16
CA LEU A 97 4.23 -5.50 4.71
C LEU A 97 4.92 -4.19 4.28
N LYS A 98 4.79 -3.11 5.07
CA LYS A 98 5.50 -1.85 4.82
C LYS A 98 7.00 -2.01 4.95
N LEU A 99 7.48 -2.66 6.02
CA LEU A 99 8.89 -2.97 6.20
C LEU A 99 9.41 -3.91 5.10
N PHE A 100 8.62 -4.90 4.69
CA PHE A 100 8.97 -5.83 3.63
C PHE A 100 9.14 -5.13 2.28
N LYS A 101 8.19 -4.27 1.90
CA LYS A 101 8.24 -3.46 0.68
C LYS A 101 9.51 -2.63 0.63
N GLU A 102 9.84 -1.93 1.72
CA GLU A 102 11.04 -1.11 1.79
C GLU A 102 12.32 -1.95 1.75
N ALA A 103 12.35 -3.08 2.46
CA ALA A 103 13.46 -4.03 2.40
C ALA A 103 13.71 -4.53 0.97
N TYR A 104 12.63 -4.85 0.24
CA TYR A 104 12.68 -5.29 -1.14
C TYR A 104 13.22 -4.18 -2.06
N ILE A 105 12.69 -2.96 -1.94
CA ILE A 105 13.17 -1.81 -2.72
C ILE A 105 14.68 -1.59 -2.52
N GLN A 106 15.15 -1.63 -1.27
CA GLN A 106 16.57 -1.42 -0.95
C GLN A 106 17.47 -2.55 -1.45
N GLN A 107 16.98 -3.80 -1.44
CA GLN A 107 17.74 -4.97 -1.90
C GLN A 107 17.73 -5.14 -3.43
N HIS A 108 16.76 -4.54 -4.13
CA HIS A 108 16.55 -4.73 -5.58
C HIS A 108 16.54 -3.39 -6.36
N PRO A 109 17.58 -2.54 -6.28
CA PRO A 109 17.56 -1.21 -6.91
C PRO A 109 17.48 -1.26 -8.45
N GLU A 110 18.08 -2.28 -9.09
CA GLU A 110 18.01 -2.43 -10.55
C GLU A 110 16.59 -2.76 -11.03
N LEU A 111 15.82 -3.52 -10.25
CA LEU A 111 14.41 -3.78 -10.53
C LEU A 111 13.59 -2.50 -10.51
N ILE A 112 13.81 -1.63 -9.51
CA ILE A 112 13.14 -0.32 -9.43
C ILE A 112 13.47 0.55 -10.64
N LYS A 113 14.73 0.55 -11.07
CA LYS A 113 15.17 1.27 -12.27
C LYS A 113 14.49 0.75 -13.53
N VAL A 114 14.40 -0.56 -13.72
CA VAL A 114 13.71 -1.19 -14.85
C VAL A 114 12.22 -0.90 -14.82
N SER A 115 11.57 -0.98 -13.66
CA SER A 115 10.17 -0.59 -13.51
C SER A 115 9.91 0.87 -13.90
N ASN A 116 10.78 1.80 -13.50
CA ASN A 116 10.66 3.20 -13.91
C ASN A 116 10.85 3.39 -15.42
N GLN A 117 11.73 2.61 -16.06
CA GLN A 117 11.89 2.59 -17.52
C GLN A 117 10.64 2.04 -18.21
N ILE A 118 10.04 0.98 -17.68
CA ILE A 118 8.76 0.41 -18.16
C ILE A 118 7.65 1.45 -18.05
N ILE A 119 7.54 2.14 -16.91
CA ILE A 119 6.55 3.21 -16.70
C ILE A 119 6.66 4.28 -17.80
N GLY A 120 7.88 4.76 -18.06
CA GLY A 120 8.14 5.73 -19.12
C GLY A 120 7.85 5.19 -20.53
N LYS A 121 8.33 3.97 -20.84
CA LYS A 121 8.20 3.33 -22.16
C LYS A 121 6.74 3.14 -22.57
N TYR A 122 5.87 2.75 -21.64
CA TYR A 122 4.47 2.47 -21.92
C TYR A 122 3.51 3.60 -21.53
N HIS A 123 4.04 4.77 -21.17
CA HIS A 123 3.25 5.93 -20.75
C HIS A 123 2.26 5.58 -19.61
N LEU A 124 2.72 4.75 -18.68
CA LEU A 124 1.95 4.41 -17.48
C LEU A 124 1.92 5.61 -16.54
N MET A 125 0.93 5.66 -15.66
CA MET A 125 0.83 6.73 -14.67
C MET A 125 2.03 6.68 -13.73
N ASP A 126 2.74 7.80 -13.64
CA ASP A 126 3.67 8.05 -12.56
C ASP A 126 2.87 8.57 -11.37
N THR A 127 2.78 7.77 -10.31
CA THR A 127 2.02 8.13 -9.11
C THR A 127 2.85 9.07 -8.25
N SER A 128 2.20 10.02 -7.57
CA SER A 128 2.87 10.91 -6.60
C SER A 128 3.55 10.14 -5.45
N LEU A 129 3.09 8.90 -5.19
CA LEU A 129 3.70 7.98 -4.25
C LEU A 129 4.77 7.13 -4.95
N LYS A 130 5.99 7.20 -4.45
CA LYS A 130 7.13 6.43 -4.96
C LYS A 130 6.84 4.93 -4.87
N ASN A 131 7.00 4.22 -5.98
CA ASN A 131 6.82 2.76 -6.08
C ASN A 131 5.41 2.27 -5.69
N ASP A 132 4.35 3.06 -5.91
CA ASP A 132 2.94 2.63 -5.68
C ASP A 132 2.55 1.40 -6.51
N TYR A 133 3.22 1.21 -7.66
CA TYR A 133 3.02 0.06 -8.53
C TYR A 133 3.45 -1.28 -7.89
N LEU A 134 4.16 -1.27 -6.77
CA LEU A 134 4.71 -2.47 -6.16
C LEU A 134 3.96 -2.81 -4.86
N ASP A 135 3.37 -3.99 -4.78
CA ASP A 135 2.59 -4.43 -3.62
C ASP A 135 2.87 -5.89 -3.24
N PHE A 136 2.58 -6.22 -1.98
CA PHE A 136 2.92 -7.49 -1.36
C PHE A 136 1.79 -7.91 -0.45
N ASN A 137 1.28 -9.12 -0.65
CA ASN A 137 0.36 -9.77 0.28
C ASN A 137 1.02 -11.07 0.73
N ILE A 138 0.85 -11.42 2.01
CA ILE A 138 1.42 -12.64 2.59
C ILE A 138 0.35 -13.26 3.47
N GLU A 139 0.19 -14.57 3.34
CA GLU A 139 -0.78 -15.32 4.12
C GLU A 139 -0.54 -15.14 5.62
N LYS A 140 -1.63 -15.13 6.38
CA LYS A 140 -1.62 -14.83 7.82
C LYS A 140 -0.63 -15.72 8.59
N ASP A 141 -0.65 -17.03 8.37
CA ASP A 141 0.19 -17.98 9.10
C ASP A 141 1.68 -17.90 8.72
N GLN A 142 1.96 -17.52 7.47
CA GLN A 142 3.32 -17.23 7.04
C GLN A 142 3.81 -15.92 7.66
N LYS A 143 2.98 -14.88 7.64
CA LYS A 143 3.30 -13.57 8.22
C LYS A 143 3.68 -13.68 9.70
N ILE A 144 3.01 -14.52 10.49
CA ILE A 144 3.38 -14.76 11.91
C ILE A 144 4.83 -15.25 12.03
N ARG A 145 5.22 -16.27 11.25
CA ARG A 145 6.59 -16.80 11.26
C ARG A 145 7.62 -15.76 10.81
N LEU A 146 7.26 -14.97 9.81
CA LEU A 146 8.12 -13.92 9.29
C LEU A 146 8.31 -12.75 10.26
N ILE A 147 7.28 -12.39 11.03
CA ILE A 147 7.38 -11.40 12.12
C ILE A 147 8.32 -11.92 13.21
N ASP A 148 8.24 -13.19 13.59
CA ASP A 148 9.17 -13.78 14.55
C ASP A 148 10.61 -13.78 14.06
N ASP A 149 10.83 -14.03 12.77
CA ASP A 149 12.13 -13.92 12.13
C ASP A 149 12.66 -12.49 12.12
N LEU A 150 11.82 -11.51 11.78
CA LEU A 150 12.15 -10.09 11.85
C LEU A 150 12.58 -9.70 13.28
N ARG A 151 11.83 -10.12 14.31
CA ARG A 151 12.15 -9.84 15.71
C ARG A 151 13.52 -10.39 16.13
N LYS A 152 13.89 -11.56 15.63
CA LYS A 152 15.17 -12.23 15.97
C LYS A 152 16.35 -11.68 15.19
N LYS A 153 16.16 -11.39 13.91
CA LYS A 153 17.22 -11.03 12.96
C LYS A 153 17.40 -9.52 12.82
N GLU A 154 16.39 -8.75 13.20
CA GLU A 154 16.29 -7.29 13.01
C GLU A 154 16.51 -6.86 11.55
N LYS A 155 16.19 -7.73 10.60
CA LYS A 155 16.27 -7.48 9.15
C LYS A 155 15.40 -8.48 8.38
N ILE A 156 15.01 -8.10 7.17
CA ILE A 156 14.28 -8.96 6.23
C ILE A 156 15.25 -9.30 5.09
N ASP A 157 15.54 -10.59 4.89
CA ASP A 157 16.27 -11.06 3.71
C ASP A 157 15.26 -11.49 2.66
N THR A 158 15.03 -10.61 1.67
CA THR A 158 14.00 -10.86 0.66
C THR A 158 14.43 -11.97 -0.30
N ASN A 159 15.71 -12.07 -0.66
CA ASN A 159 16.21 -13.09 -1.58
C ASN A 159 15.98 -14.50 -1.07
N SER A 160 16.21 -14.73 0.22
CA SER A 160 15.96 -16.04 0.84
C SER A 160 14.48 -16.32 1.05
N LEU A 161 13.66 -15.26 1.17
CA LEU A 161 12.25 -15.37 1.56
C LEU A 161 11.33 -15.61 0.36
N LEU A 162 11.51 -14.90 -0.75
CA LEU A 162 10.64 -15.01 -1.93
C LEU A 162 10.44 -16.44 -2.43
N PRO A 163 11.47 -17.30 -2.52
CA PRO A 163 11.29 -18.67 -2.97
C PRO A 163 10.51 -19.54 -1.97
N SER A 164 10.44 -19.14 -0.70
CA SER A 164 9.74 -19.89 0.36
C SER A 164 8.29 -19.46 0.57
N LEU A 165 7.84 -18.40 -0.11
CA LEU A 165 6.44 -17.95 -0.06
C LEU A 165 5.53 -18.96 -0.78
N THR A 166 4.62 -19.54 -0.02
CA THR A 166 3.62 -20.48 -0.52
C THR A 166 2.24 -19.86 -0.51
N LYS A 167 1.30 -20.36 -1.31
CA LYS A 167 -0.11 -20.01 -1.16
C LYS A 167 -0.85 -21.30 -0.77
N ASP A 168 -1.79 -21.22 0.17
CA ASP A 168 -2.82 -22.21 0.37
C ASP A 168 -3.66 -22.28 -0.91
N GLU A 169 -3.69 -23.46 -1.52
CA GLU A 169 -4.34 -23.71 -2.79
C GLU A 169 -5.87 -23.45 -2.73
N ASN A 170 -6.43 -23.31 -1.52
CA ASN A 170 -7.86 -23.16 -1.29
C ASN A 170 -8.39 -21.71 -1.28
N GLU A 171 -7.54 -20.69 -1.29
CA GLU A 171 -8.01 -19.30 -1.26
C GLU A 171 -8.19 -18.70 -2.66
N SER A 172 -9.39 -18.14 -2.88
CA SER A 172 -9.88 -17.50 -4.09
C SER A 172 -8.80 -16.72 -4.86
N LEU A 173 -8.73 -16.94 -6.17
CA LEU A 173 -8.00 -16.10 -7.12
C LEU A 173 -8.72 -14.74 -7.23
N TYR A 174 -8.60 -13.88 -6.22
CA TYR A 174 -8.85 -12.46 -6.44
C TYR A 174 -7.63 -11.88 -7.13
N PRO A 175 -7.72 -11.51 -8.41
CA PRO A 175 -6.56 -11.24 -9.25
C PRO A 175 -5.83 -9.94 -8.90
N LEU A 176 -6.21 -9.20 -7.85
CA LEU A 176 -5.51 -7.97 -7.46
C LEU A 176 -4.73 -8.11 -6.15
N ASN A 177 -5.02 -9.12 -5.33
CA ASN A 177 -4.34 -9.33 -4.06
C ASN A 177 -3.87 -10.78 -3.99
N ASN A 178 -3.02 -11.18 -4.94
CA ASN A 178 -2.45 -12.52 -4.86
C ASN A 178 -1.56 -12.57 -3.62
N GLU A 179 -1.90 -13.46 -2.71
CA GLU A 179 -1.08 -13.72 -1.54
C GLU A 179 0.20 -14.46 -1.94
N SER A 180 1.28 -14.16 -1.23
CA SER A 180 2.58 -14.82 -1.34
C SER A 180 3.24 -14.68 -2.72
N VAL A 181 3.00 -13.56 -3.40
CA VAL A 181 3.68 -13.16 -4.64
C VAL A 181 4.08 -11.69 -4.58
N ILE A 182 5.02 -11.30 -5.44
CA ILE A 182 5.32 -9.89 -5.69
C ILE A 182 4.36 -9.35 -6.72
N ASN A 183 3.54 -8.36 -6.33
CA ASN A 183 2.53 -7.80 -7.21
C ASN A 183 3.03 -6.49 -7.83
N PHE A 184 3.02 -6.42 -9.15
CA PHE A 184 3.23 -5.22 -9.95
C PHE A 184 1.87 -4.73 -10.48
N HIS A 185 1.36 -3.64 -9.93
CA HIS A 185 0.12 -2.96 -10.32
C HIS A 185 0.41 -1.65 -11.04
N TYR A 186 0.72 -1.73 -12.34
CA TYR A 186 0.85 -0.54 -13.15
C TYR A 186 -0.54 0.04 -13.48
N LYS A 187 -0.64 1.36 -13.57
CA LYS A 187 -1.88 2.06 -13.94
C LYS A 187 -1.71 2.75 -15.30
N PHE A 188 -2.71 2.64 -16.16
CA PHE A 188 -2.75 3.33 -17.47
C PHE A 188 -3.97 4.25 -17.51
N ASN A 189 -3.75 5.57 -17.62
CA ASN A 189 -4.84 6.56 -17.61
C ASN A 189 -5.38 6.82 -19.03
N VAL A 190 -6.53 6.25 -19.38
CA VAL A 190 -7.14 6.48 -20.72
C VAL A 190 -7.72 7.88 -20.91
N TYR A 191 -7.87 8.68 -19.85
CA TYR A 191 -8.38 10.04 -19.96
C TYR A 191 -7.32 11.02 -20.47
N GLU A 192 -6.08 10.89 -19.96
CA GLU A 192 -4.95 11.77 -20.30
C GLU A 192 -4.03 11.16 -21.35
N ASN A 193 -4.23 9.89 -21.69
CA ASN A 193 -3.36 9.13 -22.57
C ASN A 193 -4.08 8.64 -23.82
N ASN A 194 -3.63 9.11 -24.98
CA ASN A 194 -4.12 8.69 -26.29
C ASN A 194 -3.32 7.51 -26.89
N ASN A 195 -2.32 6.98 -26.18
CA ASN A 195 -1.56 5.82 -26.61
C ASN A 195 -2.39 4.53 -26.52
N THR A 196 -1.93 3.50 -27.22
CA THR A 196 -2.49 2.16 -27.09
C THR A 196 -2.22 1.62 -25.69
N ILE A 197 -3.25 1.02 -25.08
CA ILE A 197 -3.12 0.34 -23.79
C ILE A 197 -2.10 -0.80 -23.95
N PRO A 198 -1.01 -0.83 -23.16
CA PRO A 198 0.00 -1.88 -23.23
C PRO A 198 -0.57 -3.23 -22.77
N LYS A 199 -0.08 -4.32 -23.36
CA LYS A 199 -0.39 -5.68 -22.87
C LYS A 199 0.58 -6.05 -21.76
N ALA A 200 0.12 -6.79 -20.76
CA ALA A 200 1.00 -7.28 -19.70
C ALA A 200 2.10 -8.21 -20.24
N SER A 201 1.87 -8.89 -21.37
CA SER A 201 2.88 -9.71 -22.04
C SER A 201 4.09 -8.90 -22.52
N ASP A 202 3.87 -7.65 -22.93
CA ASP A 202 4.92 -6.80 -23.47
C ASP A 202 5.83 -6.32 -22.32
N ILE A 203 5.22 -5.94 -21.19
CA ILE A 203 5.94 -5.62 -19.95
C ILE A 203 6.68 -6.86 -19.39
N LEU A 204 6.08 -8.05 -19.46
CA LEU A 204 6.75 -9.29 -19.05
C LEU A 204 8.01 -9.56 -19.88
N ASN A 205 7.98 -9.27 -21.18
CA ASN A 205 9.15 -9.42 -22.04
C ASN A 205 10.27 -8.45 -21.66
N ASP A 206 9.94 -7.21 -21.30
CA ASP A 206 10.95 -6.25 -20.78
C ASP A 206 11.61 -6.76 -19.49
N PHE A 207 10.83 -7.36 -18.59
CA PHE A 207 11.40 -8.00 -17.40
C PHE A 207 12.32 -9.19 -17.76
N LYS A 208 11.92 -10.05 -18.71
CA LYS A 208 12.76 -11.16 -19.19
C LYS A 208 14.08 -10.67 -19.78
N GLU A 209 14.04 -9.63 -20.61
CA GLU A 209 15.23 -9.05 -21.24
C GLU A 209 16.17 -8.42 -20.22
N SER A 210 15.61 -7.77 -19.19
CA SER A 210 16.38 -7.08 -18.16
C SER A 210 17.10 -8.02 -17.17
N LYS A 211 16.60 -9.24 -16.97
CA LYS A 211 17.12 -10.24 -16.01
C LYS A 211 17.24 -9.74 -14.56
N VAL A 212 16.44 -8.75 -14.17
CA VAL A 212 16.49 -8.16 -12.80
C VAL A 212 15.63 -8.91 -11.77
N LEU A 213 14.69 -9.75 -12.22
CA LEU A 213 13.84 -10.52 -11.31
C LEU A 213 14.61 -11.74 -10.78
N GLY A 214 14.68 -11.86 -9.45
CA GLY A 214 15.23 -13.04 -8.78
C GLY A 214 14.24 -14.19 -8.68
N GLU A 215 14.68 -15.31 -8.09
CA GLU A 215 13.81 -16.47 -7.84
C GLU A 215 12.56 -16.10 -7.02
N GLY A 216 11.37 -16.49 -7.50
CA GLY A 216 10.13 -16.18 -6.79
C GLY A 216 8.89 -16.25 -7.68
N LYS A 217 7.74 -15.92 -7.08
CA LYS A 217 6.44 -15.82 -7.74
C LYS A 217 6.05 -14.36 -7.90
N TYR A 218 5.56 -14.03 -9.09
CA TYR A 218 5.29 -12.66 -9.48
C TYR A 218 3.93 -12.56 -10.14
N PHE A 219 3.25 -11.46 -9.87
CA PHE A 219 2.02 -11.10 -10.50
C PHE A 219 2.17 -9.72 -11.14
N LEU A 220 1.75 -9.60 -12.39
CA LEU A 220 1.81 -8.39 -13.18
C LEU A 220 0.40 -8.02 -13.63
N ASN A 221 0.00 -6.81 -13.28
CA ASN A 221 -1.30 -6.25 -13.59
C ASN A 221 -1.17 -4.85 -14.19
N ILE A 222 -1.93 -4.61 -15.26
CA ILE A 222 -2.13 -3.28 -15.84
C ILE A 222 -3.57 -2.86 -15.59
N GLN A 223 -3.75 -1.91 -14.66
CA GLN A 223 -5.04 -1.31 -14.33
C GLN A 223 -5.35 -0.19 -15.30
N VAL A 224 -6.34 -0.41 -16.15
CA VAL A 224 -6.86 0.65 -17.02
C VAL A 224 -7.80 1.53 -16.19
N VAL A 225 -7.45 2.80 -16.05
CA VAL A 225 -8.21 3.78 -15.28
C VAL A 225 -8.56 4.97 -16.14
N SER A 226 -9.70 5.59 -15.88
CA SER A 226 -10.03 6.93 -16.35
C SER A 226 -9.91 7.85 -15.15
N TYR A 227 -8.78 8.55 -15.05
CA TYR A 227 -8.52 9.52 -13.99
C TYR A 227 -8.79 10.92 -14.53
N LYS A 228 -9.82 11.60 -14.00
CA LYS A 228 -10.11 13.00 -14.29
C LYS A 228 -10.23 13.74 -12.96
N GLN A 229 -9.22 14.57 -12.67
CA GLN A 229 -8.99 15.55 -11.60
C GLN A 229 -9.55 15.31 -10.17
N ASP A 230 -10.68 14.62 -9.99
CA ASP A 230 -11.30 14.25 -8.70
C ASP A 230 -12.07 12.91 -8.76
N SER A 231 -11.92 12.13 -9.84
CA SER A 231 -12.60 10.84 -10.01
C SER A 231 -11.68 9.83 -10.71
N VAL A 232 -11.72 8.59 -10.22
CA VAL A 232 -11.02 7.45 -10.84
C VAL A 232 -12.07 6.46 -11.28
N THR A 233 -12.13 6.02 -12.53
CA THR A 233 -12.97 4.88 -12.90
C THR A 233 -12.11 3.73 -13.35
N TYR A 234 -12.24 2.57 -12.72
CA TYR A 234 -11.52 1.36 -13.11
C TYR A 234 -12.30 0.63 -14.21
N LEU A 235 -11.66 0.43 -15.37
CA LEU A 235 -12.25 -0.19 -16.57
C LEU A 235 -11.90 -1.69 -16.66
N GLY A 236 -11.67 -2.33 -15.52
CA GLY A 236 -10.90 -3.57 -15.43
C GLY A 236 -11.50 -4.84 -16.02
N GLU A 237 -12.78 -4.87 -16.42
CA GLU A 237 -13.38 -6.06 -17.05
C GLU A 237 -13.07 -6.19 -18.55
N ASP A 238 -12.63 -5.11 -19.20
CA ASP A 238 -12.48 -5.07 -20.66
C ASP A 238 -11.11 -5.60 -21.16
N TYR A 239 -10.19 -5.99 -20.25
CA TYR A 239 -8.79 -6.31 -20.59
C TYR A 239 -8.23 -7.53 -19.82
N PRO A 240 -8.68 -8.77 -20.09
CA PRO A 240 -8.22 -9.97 -19.39
C PRO A 240 -6.72 -10.27 -19.60
N GLU A 241 -6.14 -9.87 -20.74
CA GLU A 241 -4.71 -9.99 -21.07
C GLU A 241 -3.79 -9.16 -20.17
N ASN A 242 -4.34 -8.30 -19.31
CA ASN A 242 -3.58 -7.42 -18.44
C ASN A 242 -3.21 -8.05 -17.10
N ASN A 243 -3.53 -9.33 -16.84
CA ASN A 243 -3.19 -10.00 -15.59
C ASN A 243 -2.35 -11.24 -15.88
N ILE A 244 -1.10 -11.26 -15.43
CA ILE A 244 -0.18 -12.37 -15.64
C ILE A 244 0.43 -12.81 -14.31
N LEU A 245 0.28 -14.08 -13.99
CA LEU A 245 1.01 -14.75 -12.91
C LEU A 245 2.14 -15.56 -13.53
N PHE A 246 3.33 -15.52 -12.94
CA PHE A 246 4.49 -16.28 -13.42
C PHE A 246 5.48 -16.58 -12.30
N VAL A 247 6.40 -17.50 -12.57
CA VAL A 247 7.48 -17.91 -11.67
C VAL A 247 8.81 -17.61 -12.33
N VAL A 248 9.78 -17.12 -11.57
CA VAL A 248 11.18 -17.05 -11.99
C VAL A 248 11.94 -18.10 -11.21
N GLY A 249 12.62 -19.01 -11.91
CA GLY A 249 13.46 -20.05 -11.31
C GLY A 249 14.81 -19.51 -10.84
N LYS A 250 15.54 -20.34 -10.09
CA LYS A 250 16.91 -20.03 -9.62
C LYS A 250 17.90 -19.72 -10.75
N ASP A 251 17.67 -20.26 -11.95
CA ASP A 251 18.43 -20.02 -13.16
C ASP A 251 18.05 -18.71 -13.88
N GLY A 252 17.04 -17.99 -13.38
CA GLY A 252 16.47 -16.80 -14.03
C GLY A 252 15.45 -17.13 -15.11
N GLU A 253 15.11 -18.41 -15.32
CA GLU A 253 14.13 -18.82 -16.33
C GLU A 253 12.70 -18.53 -15.88
N PHE A 254 11.91 -17.98 -16.79
CA PHE A 254 10.50 -17.66 -16.55
C PHE A 254 9.63 -18.88 -16.88
N ARG A 255 8.81 -19.30 -15.91
CA ARG A 255 8.01 -20.54 -15.96
C ARG A 255 6.58 -20.28 -15.47
N ASP A 256 5.70 -21.24 -15.72
CA ASP A 256 4.31 -21.25 -15.25
C ASP A 256 3.54 -19.94 -15.54
N ILE A 257 3.78 -19.35 -16.70
CA ILE A 257 3.16 -18.09 -17.12
C ILE A 257 1.67 -18.34 -17.41
N ARG A 258 0.80 -17.67 -16.66
CA ARG A 258 -0.66 -17.81 -16.76
C ARG A 258 -1.30 -16.44 -16.91
N THR A 259 -2.07 -16.25 -17.97
CA THR A 259 -2.99 -15.10 -18.09
C THR A 259 -4.24 -15.39 -17.26
N LEU A 260 -4.53 -14.52 -16.30
CA LEU A 260 -5.69 -14.67 -15.42
C LEU A 260 -6.86 -13.86 -15.97
N LYS A 261 -8.01 -14.52 -16.18
CA LYS A 261 -9.25 -13.81 -16.45
C LYS A 261 -9.78 -13.23 -15.15
N ARG A 262 -10.14 -11.96 -15.18
CA ARG A 262 -10.82 -11.31 -14.06
C ARG A 262 -12.28 -11.74 -14.07
N THR A 263 -12.72 -12.50 -13.08
CA THR A 263 -14.13 -12.90 -12.90
C THR A 263 -14.76 -12.10 -11.75
N GLY A 264 -15.94 -11.51 -11.97
CA GLY A 264 -16.83 -11.08 -10.88
C GLY A 264 -16.73 -9.63 -10.36
N TRP A 265 -16.22 -8.65 -11.13
CA TRP A 265 -16.23 -7.25 -10.70
C TRP A 265 -17.37 -6.46 -11.37
N ARG A 266 -18.47 -6.19 -10.66
CA ARG A 266 -19.44 -5.19 -11.15
C ARG A 266 -18.73 -3.88 -11.48
N LYS A 267 -19.12 -3.16 -12.53
CA LYS A 267 -18.75 -1.74 -12.74
C LYS A 267 -18.89 -0.99 -11.41
N TYR A 268 -17.77 -0.64 -10.78
CA TYR A 268 -17.78 0.28 -9.64
C TYR A 268 -17.57 1.67 -10.19
N THR A 269 -18.65 2.44 -10.24
CA THR A 269 -18.58 3.89 -10.32
C THR A 269 -17.98 4.37 -9.00
N VAL A 270 -16.86 5.10 -9.06
CA VAL A 270 -16.14 5.51 -7.85
C VAL A 270 -16.88 6.60 -7.09
N VAL A 271 -16.76 6.45 -5.77
CA VAL A 271 -17.16 7.36 -4.71
C VAL A 271 -16.45 8.71 -4.91
N PRO A 272 -17.16 9.85 -4.92
CA PRO A 272 -16.50 11.15 -4.90
C PRO A 272 -15.60 11.24 -3.65
N PHE A 273 -14.34 11.64 -3.82
CA PHE A 273 -13.54 12.05 -2.67
C PHE A 273 -14.20 13.29 -2.06
N PRO A 274 -14.45 13.33 -0.74
CA PRO A 274 -14.86 14.55 -0.05
C PRO A 274 -13.75 15.61 -0.04
#